data_AF-A0AAE8NLX7-F1
#
_entry.id   AF-A0AAE8NLX7-F1
#
_cell.length_a   1.000
_cell.length_b   1.000
_cell.length_c   1.000
_cell.angle_alpha   90.00
_cell.angle_beta   90.00
_cell.angle_gamma   90.00
#
_symmetry.space_group_name_H-M   'P 1'
#
loop_
_entity.id
_entity.type
_entity.pdbx_description
1 polymer ?
#
loop_
_entity_poly.entity_id
_entity_poly.type
_entity_poly.pdbx_seq_one_letter_code
_entity_poly.pdbx_strand_id
1 'polypeptide(L)'
;MLAACGSGVDKKLDTTNADTYRASLDVAAKDMSDKDKQAFDWAVQDLTVDAVRQRYPDSTPREIIRAEAKEVNETYPARIKQLEVELPRYDAALAQIKAIKVTGAAFSLGKDFFGLQPTITATVHNGGNLPVSSLRWHAELYVDDGKDPVAESDPADIYEHGLNPGATADRKFVIGFVSGDTAWKTLAIQNAKTTRVVLTVDPDSVKDFSNHLYMDGAPYAELSRRRDAVKTARQLASY
;
A
#
# COMPACT_ATOMS: atom_id res chain seq x y z
N MET A 1 -49.16 8.43 22.95
CA MET A 1 -48.04 7.49 22.76
C MET A 1 -46.76 8.27 23.04
N LEU A 2 -46.10 8.01 24.17
CA LEU A 2 -44.80 8.61 24.48
C LEU A 2 -43.75 7.88 23.63
N ALA A 3 -43.29 8.52 22.55
CA ALA A 3 -42.08 8.07 21.87
C ALA A 3 -40.94 8.23 22.86
N ALA A 4 -40.45 7.12 23.41
CA ALA A 4 -39.20 7.12 24.14
C ALA A 4 -38.11 7.59 23.18
N CYS A 5 -37.66 8.84 23.30
CA CYS A 5 -36.48 9.32 22.61
C CYS A 5 -35.30 8.48 23.12
N GLY A 6 -34.79 7.57 22.29
CA GLY A 6 -33.62 6.77 22.65
C GLY A 6 -32.41 7.66 22.95
N SER A 7 -31.50 7.14 23.78
CA SER A 7 -30.21 7.75 24.13
C SER A 7 -29.06 6.89 23.59
N GLY A 8 -27.85 7.45 23.51
CA GLY A 8 -26.68 6.69 23.10
C GLY A 8 -26.85 6.10 21.70
N VAL A 9 -26.61 4.81 21.58
CA VAL A 9 -26.74 4.06 20.31
C VAL A 9 -28.17 3.89 19.81
N ASP A 10 -29.18 4.17 20.64
CA ASP A 10 -30.59 4.07 20.26
C ASP A 10 -31.19 5.46 19.95
N LYS A 11 -30.37 6.53 19.98
CA LYS A 11 -30.77 7.87 19.56
C LYS A 11 -30.82 7.95 18.03
N LYS A 12 -31.96 8.37 17.47
CA LYS A 12 -32.06 8.64 16.03
C LYS A 12 -31.15 9.80 15.62
N LEU A 13 -30.43 9.62 14.53
CA LEU A 13 -29.61 10.67 13.91
C LEU A 13 -30.44 11.48 12.93
N ASP A 14 -30.14 12.77 12.82
CA ASP A 14 -30.74 13.67 11.83
C ASP A 14 -29.93 13.60 10.54
N THR A 15 -30.43 12.92 9.52
CA THR A 15 -29.71 12.73 8.26
C THR A 15 -29.97 13.82 7.21
N THR A 16 -30.64 14.92 7.57
CA THR A 16 -31.10 15.97 6.64
C THR A 16 -29.97 16.69 5.94
N ASN A 17 -28.94 17.10 6.69
CA ASN A 17 -27.71 17.70 6.16
C ASN A 17 -26.51 17.29 7.03
N ALA A 18 -25.29 17.60 6.57
CA ALA A 18 -24.08 17.14 7.26
C ALA A 18 -23.93 17.78 8.65
N ASP A 19 -24.38 19.01 8.83
CA ASP A 19 -24.25 19.73 10.10
C ASP A 19 -25.26 19.23 11.13
N THR A 20 -26.51 18.99 10.72
CA THR A 20 -27.52 18.39 11.61
C THR A 20 -27.17 16.96 11.98
N TYR A 21 -26.60 16.19 11.05
CA TYR A 21 -26.07 14.87 11.31
C TYR A 21 -25.00 14.89 12.39
N ARG A 22 -23.94 15.69 12.21
CA ARG A 22 -22.85 15.80 13.20
C ARG A 22 -23.37 16.25 14.56
N ALA A 23 -24.22 17.27 14.59
CA ALA A 23 -24.80 17.76 15.84
C ALA A 23 -25.66 16.69 16.55
N SER A 24 -26.46 15.92 15.80
CA SER A 24 -27.27 14.85 16.36
C SER A 24 -26.43 13.68 16.88
N LEU A 25 -25.34 13.35 16.17
CA LEU A 25 -24.37 12.34 16.57
C LEU A 25 -23.59 12.76 17.82
N ASP A 26 -23.16 14.02 17.93
CA ASP A 26 -22.49 14.55 19.13
C ASP A 26 -23.38 14.43 20.37
N VAL A 27 -24.69 14.62 20.22
CA VAL A 27 -25.64 14.39 21.31
C VAL A 27 -25.77 12.90 21.62
N ALA A 28 -25.86 12.03 20.61
CA ALA A 28 -25.90 10.58 20.81
C ALA A 28 -24.64 10.08 21.54
N ALA A 29 -23.47 10.54 21.12
CA ALA A 29 -22.16 10.09 21.58
C ALA A 29 -21.89 10.37 23.08
N LYS A 30 -22.58 11.35 23.68
CA LYS A 30 -22.48 11.65 25.12
C LYS A 30 -22.93 10.48 25.99
N ASP A 31 -23.91 9.71 25.52
CA ASP A 31 -24.50 8.59 26.24
C ASP A 31 -24.04 7.22 25.68
N MET A 32 -23.08 7.21 24.74
CA MET A 32 -22.46 6.00 24.22
C MET A 32 -21.31 5.55 25.12
N SER A 33 -21.24 4.24 25.39
CA SER A 33 -20.03 3.65 25.97
C SER A 33 -18.86 3.68 24.98
N ASP A 34 -17.62 3.46 25.45
CA ASP A 34 -16.47 3.40 24.55
C ASP A 34 -16.60 2.25 23.53
N LYS A 35 -17.23 1.14 23.94
CA LYS A 35 -17.54 0.02 23.06
C LYS A 35 -18.51 0.42 21.95
N ASP A 36 -19.54 1.20 22.30
CA ASP A 36 -20.52 1.72 21.34
C ASP A 36 -19.88 2.66 20.32
N LYS A 37 -19.00 3.55 20.77
CA LYS A 37 -18.27 4.47 19.89
C LYS A 37 -17.37 3.70 18.94
N GLN A 38 -16.59 2.75 19.45
CA GLN A 38 -15.73 1.90 18.61
C GLN A 38 -16.52 1.08 17.59
N ALA A 39 -17.68 0.53 17.97
CA ALA A 39 -18.55 -0.21 17.05
C ALA A 39 -19.13 0.69 15.96
N PHE A 40 -19.54 1.91 16.32
CA PHE A 40 -20.04 2.89 15.37
C PHE A 40 -18.95 3.39 14.42
N ASP A 41 -17.78 3.76 14.96
CA ASP A 41 -16.61 4.19 14.18
C ASP A 41 -16.19 3.11 13.18
N TRP A 42 -16.17 1.83 13.61
CA TRP A 42 -15.91 0.70 12.71
C TRP A 42 -16.96 0.61 11.60
N ALA A 43 -18.25 0.77 11.91
CA ALA A 43 -19.32 0.65 10.93
C ALA A 43 -19.25 1.73 9.84
N VAL A 44 -18.78 2.93 10.16
CA VAL A 44 -18.73 4.06 9.22
C VAL A 44 -17.33 4.38 8.69
N GLN A 45 -16.30 3.60 9.04
CA GLN A 45 -14.89 3.91 8.74
C GLN A 45 -14.58 4.13 7.25
N ASP A 46 -15.32 3.44 6.36
CA ASP A 46 -15.14 3.51 4.90
C ASP A 46 -16.21 4.39 4.22
N LEU A 47 -17.07 5.07 5.01
CA LEU A 47 -18.17 5.87 4.52
C LEU A 47 -17.95 7.36 4.76
N THR A 48 -18.27 8.17 3.75
CA THR A 48 -18.38 9.62 3.96
C THR A 48 -19.65 9.94 4.74
N VAL A 49 -19.70 11.11 5.38
CA VAL A 49 -20.91 11.59 6.08
C VAL A 49 -22.13 11.56 5.16
N ASP A 50 -21.97 11.97 3.90
CA ASP A 50 -23.08 11.94 2.94
C ASP A 50 -23.49 10.51 2.57
N ALA A 51 -22.53 9.58 2.43
CA ALA A 51 -22.84 8.17 2.18
C ALA A 51 -23.61 7.54 3.36
N VAL A 52 -23.19 7.79 4.61
CA VAL A 52 -23.93 7.32 5.80
C VAL A 52 -25.34 7.87 5.80
N ARG A 53 -25.51 9.18 5.59
CA ARG A 53 -26.82 9.85 5.60
C ARG A 53 -27.76 9.35 4.51
N GLN A 54 -27.24 9.09 3.31
CA GLN A 54 -28.03 8.57 2.19
C GLN A 54 -28.42 7.11 2.40
N ARG A 55 -27.50 6.31 2.95
CA ARG A 55 -27.68 4.86 3.16
C ARG A 55 -28.58 4.54 4.34
N TYR A 56 -28.53 5.37 5.38
CA TYR A 56 -29.17 5.14 6.67
C TYR A 56 -30.05 6.32 7.12
N PRO A 57 -31.10 6.68 6.35
CA PRO A 57 -31.95 7.80 6.70
C PRO A 57 -32.65 7.56 8.04
N ASP A 58 -32.65 8.57 8.90
CA ASP A 58 -33.30 8.59 10.23
C ASP A 58 -32.98 7.38 11.13
N SER A 59 -31.82 6.75 10.89
CA SER A 59 -31.38 5.55 11.59
C SER A 59 -30.67 5.89 12.90
N THR A 60 -30.72 4.95 13.83
CA THR A 60 -29.93 4.96 15.05
C THR A 60 -28.52 4.41 14.78
N PRO A 61 -27.51 4.78 15.59
CA PRO A 61 -26.19 4.16 15.54
C PRO A 61 -26.24 2.63 15.63
N ARG A 62 -27.14 2.05 16.45
CA ARG A 62 -27.32 0.59 16.55
C ARG A 62 -27.79 -0.03 15.23
N GLU A 63 -28.74 0.60 14.55
CA GLU A 63 -29.23 0.13 13.25
C GLU A 63 -28.13 0.17 12.19
N ILE A 64 -27.33 1.24 12.17
CA ILE A 64 -26.17 1.39 11.27
C ILE A 64 -25.14 0.28 11.55
N ILE A 65 -24.74 0.09 12.81
CA ILE A 65 -23.79 -0.97 13.22
C ILE A 65 -24.28 -2.35 12.75
N ARG A 66 -25.55 -2.68 13.01
CA ARG A 66 -26.13 -3.98 12.63
C ARG A 66 -26.19 -4.16 11.11
N ALA A 67 -26.55 -3.12 10.37
CA ALA A 67 -26.64 -3.17 8.92
C ALA A 67 -25.27 -3.40 8.27
N GLU A 68 -24.25 -2.65 8.68
CA GLU A 68 -22.87 -2.80 8.19
C GLU A 68 -22.27 -4.16 8.60
N ALA A 69 -22.49 -4.59 9.85
CA ALA A 69 -22.09 -5.92 10.29
C ALA A 69 -22.74 -7.05 9.47
N LYS A 70 -24.02 -6.90 9.12
CA LYS A 70 -24.72 -7.85 8.26
C LYS A 70 -24.12 -7.87 6.86
N GLU A 71 -23.93 -6.71 6.24
CA GLU A 71 -23.35 -6.62 4.90
C GLU A 71 -21.95 -7.26 4.84
N VAL A 72 -21.08 -6.94 5.79
CA VAL A 72 -19.73 -7.53 5.85
C VAL A 72 -19.82 -9.05 5.96
N ASN A 73 -20.69 -9.57 6.84
CA ASN A 73 -20.87 -11.02 7.01
C ASN A 73 -21.42 -11.71 5.76
N GLU A 74 -22.24 -11.04 4.96
CA GLU A 74 -22.85 -11.61 3.75
C GLU A 74 -21.92 -11.51 2.54
N THR A 75 -21.18 -10.41 2.39
CA THR A 75 -20.44 -10.10 1.14
C THR A 75 -18.96 -10.47 1.21
N TYR A 76 -18.29 -10.29 2.35
CA TYR A 76 -16.84 -10.45 2.43
C TYR A 76 -16.37 -11.91 2.37
N PRO A 77 -17.10 -12.93 2.87
CA PRO A 77 -16.65 -14.32 2.74
C PRO A 77 -16.45 -14.77 1.29
N ALA A 78 -17.29 -14.30 0.35
CA ALA A 78 -17.13 -14.60 -1.06
C ALA A 78 -15.85 -13.96 -1.63
N ARG A 79 -15.58 -12.70 -1.28
CA ARG A 79 -14.36 -12.00 -1.69
C ARG A 79 -13.09 -12.60 -1.08
N ILE A 80 -13.14 -13.02 0.18
CA ILE A 80 -12.06 -13.75 0.85
C ILE A 80 -11.70 -15.01 0.07
N LYS A 81 -12.70 -15.82 -0.32
CA LYS A 81 -12.46 -17.03 -1.14
C LYS A 81 -11.84 -16.70 -2.50
N GLN A 82 -12.28 -15.62 -3.15
CA GLN A 82 -11.68 -15.18 -4.41
C GLN A 82 -10.21 -14.81 -4.24
N LEU A 83 -9.89 -14.02 -3.20
CA LEU A 83 -8.51 -13.63 -2.90
C LEU A 83 -7.64 -14.85 -2.59
N GLU A 84 -8.15 -15.83 -1.85
CA GLU A 84 -7.44 -17.08 -1.57
C GLU A 84 -7.09 -17.88 -2.83
N VAL A 85 -7.95 -17.84 -3.85
CA VAL A 85 -7.69 -18.45 -5.17
C VAL A 85 -6.65 -17.67 -5.97
N GLU A 86 -6.54 -16.35 -5.75
CA GLU A 86 -5.55 -15.49 -6.40
C GLU A 86 -4.14 -15.63 -5.79
N LEU A 87 -4.02 -16.04 -4.51
CA LEU A 87 -2.73 -16.13 -3.80
C LEU A 87 -1.67 -17.00 -4.51
N PRO A 88 -1.96 -18.23 -4.98
CA PRO A 88 -0.95 -19.04 -5.65
C PRO A 88 -0.40 -18.37 -6.93
N ARG A 89 -1.26 -17.65 -7.66
CA ARG A 89 -0.83 -16.88 -8.84
C ARG A 89 0.08 -15.72 -8.44
N TYR A 90 -0.28 -15.01 -7.38
CA TYR A 90 0.51 -13.91 -6.83
C TYR A 90 1.88 -14.40 -6.34
N ASP A 91 1.92 -15.49 -5.57
CA ASP A 91 3.16 -16.08 -5.06
C ASP A 91 4.05 -16.59 -6.19
N ALA A 92 3.46 -17.21 -7.22
CA ALA A 92 4.19 -17.64 -8.40
C ALA A 92 4.83 -16.46 -9.13
N ALA A 93 4.09 -15.38 -9.36
CA ALA A 93 4.62 -14.17 -9.99
C ALA A 93 5.75 -13.54 -9.16
N LEU A 94 5.55 -13.42 -7.84
CA LEU A 94 6.55 -12.90 -6.91
C LEU A 94 7.83 -13.73 -6.92
N ALA A 95 7.72 -15.06 -6.96
CA ALA A 95 8.89 -15.94 -7.04
C ALA A 95 9.68 -15.72 -8.34
N GLN A 96 9.00 -15.55 -9.48
CA GLN A 96 9.65 -15.23 -10.76
C GLN A 96 10.30 -13.85 -10.74
N ILE A 97 9.65 -12.85 -10.16
CA ILE A 97 10.22 -11.50 -10.01
C ILE A 97 11.44 -11.50 -9.09
N LYS A 98 11.41 -12.23 -7.97
CA LYS A 98 12.56 -12.40 -7.06
C LYS A 98 13.74 -13.14 -7.69
N ALA A 99 13.52 -13.84 -8.82
CA ALA A 99 14.58 -14.46 -9.61
C ALA A 99 15.33 -13.45 -10.50
N ILE A 100 14.84 -12.21 -10.62
CA ILE A 100 15.63 -11.11 -11.20
C ILE A 100 16.72 -10.75 -10.19
N LYS A 101 17.97 -10.86 -10.62
CA LYS A 101 19.15 -10.67 -9.77
C LYS A 101 20.05 -9.57 -10.32
N VAL A 102 20.76 -8.94 -9.40
CA VAL A 102 21.74 -7.91 -9.69
C VAL A 102 23.11 -8.43 -9.31
N THR A 103 24.08 -8.27 -10.20
CA THR A 103 25.50 -8.54 -9.95
C THR A 103 26.33 -7.32 -10.33
N GLY A 104 27.53 -7.20 -9.76
CA GLY A 104 28.46 -6.12 -10.11
C GLY A 104 27.93 -4.71 -9.82
N ALA A 105 26.98 -4.57 -8.88
CA ALA A 105 26.44 -3.27 -8.52
C ALA A 105 27.54 -2.39 -7.90
N ALA A 106 27.77 -1.22 -8.51
CA ALA A 106 28.81 -0.30 -8.11
C ALA A 106 28.29 1.13 -8.11
N PHE A 107 28.67 1.88 -7.08
CA PHE A 107 28.39 3.30 -6.97
C PHE A 107 29.61 4.12 -7.40
N SER A 108 29.36 5.20 -8.13
CA SER A 108 30.37 6.20 -8.44
C SER A 108 29.78 7.60 -8.39
N LEU A 109 30.66 8.56 -8.10
CA LEU A 109 30.30 9.98 -8.07
C LEU A 109 31.06 10.68 -9.19
N GLY A 110 30.40 10.83 -10.34
CA GLY A 110 30.94 11.60 -11.46
C GLY A 110 30.83 13.10 -11.20
N LYS A 111 31.51 13.91 -12.02
CA LYS A 111 31.30 15.36 -12.06
C LYS A 111 31.12 15.81 -13.51
N ASP A 112 30.04 16.52 -13.78
CA ASP A 112 29.77 17.15 -15.08
C ASP A 112 29.44 18.65 -14.90
N PHE A 113 28.94 19.27 -15.97
CA PHE A 113 28.55 20.69 -15.96
C PHE A 113 27.45 21.01 -14.93
N PHE A 114 26.62 20.03 -14.57
CA PHE A 114 25.52 20.16 -13.61
C PHE A 114 25.93 19.76 -12.18
N GLY A 115 27.22 19.50 -11.95
CA GLY A 115 27.78 19.18 -10.64
C GLY A 115 28.03 17.69 -10.45
N LEU A 116 27.92 17.22 -9.20
CA LEU A 116 28.14 15.82 -8.86
C LEU A 116 26.99 14.96 -9.40
N GLN A 117 27.34 13.85 -10.04
CA GLN A 117 26.42 12.89 -10.67
C GLN A 117 26.56 11.52 -9.99
N PRO A 118 25.77 11.24 -8.95
CA PRO A 118 25.71 9.93 -8.33
C PRO A 118 25.17 8.94 -9.35
N THR A 119 25.96 7.90 -9.62
CA THR A 119 25.67 6.92 -10.66
C THR A 119 25.80 5.53 -10.07
N ILE A 120 24.82 4.67 -10.34
CA ILE A 120 24.89 3.24 -10.07
C ILE A 120 25.05 2.51 -11.40
N THR A 121 26.04 1.63 -11.50
CA THR A 121 26.16 0.67 -12.59
C THR A 121 25.90 -0.73 -12.05
N ALA A 122 25.21 -1.57 -12.81
CA ALA A 122 24.96 -2.95 -12.40
C ALA A 122 24.65 -3.84 -13.60
N THR A 123 24.85 -5.14 -13.45
CA THR A 123 24.41 -6.16 -14.40
C THR A 123 23.15 -6.82 -13.85
N VAL A 124 22.05 -6.72 -14.59
CA VAL A 124 20.75 -7.29 -14.22
C VAL A 124 20.53 -8.57 -15.01
N HIS A 125 20.20 -9.65 -14.34
CA HIS A 125 19.88 -10.94 -14.95
C HIS A 125 18.44 -11.34 -14.60
N ASN A 126 17.64 -11.65 -15.61
CA ASN A 126 16.31 -12.22 -15.41
C ASN A 126 16.40 -13.74 -15.31
N GLY A 127 16.54 -14.26 -14.08
CA GLY A 127 16.49 -15.70 -13.82
C GLY A 127 15.08 -16.28 -13.79
N GLY A 128 14.05 -15.46 -14.03
CA GLY A 128 12.65 -15.87 -14.09
C GLY A 128 12.18 -16.13 -15.52
N ASN A 129 10.91 -16.53 -15.63
CA ASN A 129 10.22 -16.86 -16.87
C ASN A 129 9.29 -15.74 -17.37
N LEU A 130 9.24 -14.61 -16.66
CA LEU A 130 8.41 -13.47 -17.02
C LEU A 130 9.20 -12.47 -17.89
N PRO A 131 8.73 -12.12 -19.10
CA PRO A 131 9.35 -11.04 -19.88
C PRO A 131 9.06 -9.68 -19.25
N VAL A 132 10.09 -8.85 -19.03
CA VAL A 132 9.96 -7.58 -18.30
C VAL A 132 10.21 -6.39 -19.22
N SER A 133 9.23 -5.49 -19.38
CA SER A 133 9.45 -4.23 -20.12
C SER A 133 10.05 -3.16 -19.23
N SER A 134 9.64 -3.10 -17.98
CA SER A 134 10.07 -2.11 -17.01
C SER A 134 9.82 -2.57 -15.58
N LEU A 135 10.58 -1.99 -14.66
CA LEU A 135 10.41 -2.13 -13.22
C LEU A 135 10.99 -0.91 -12.51
N ARG A 136 10.83 -0.86 -11.19
CA ARG A 136 11.57 0.02 -10.29
C ARG A 136 12.48 -0.80 -9.39
N TRP A 137 13.61 -0.22 -9.08
CA TRP A 137 14.48 -0.70 -8.02
C TRP A 137 14.22 0.10 -6.75
N HIS A 138 14.47 -0.51 -5.61
CA HIS A 138 14.83 0.16 -4.38
C HIS A 138 16.35 0.10 -4.25
N ALA A 139 16.99 1.26 -4.33
CA ALA A 139 18.44 1.41 -4.28
C ALA A 139 18.87 1.95 -2.93
N GLU A 140 19.78 1.25 -2.27
CA GLU A 140 20.32 1.62 -0.95
C GLU A 140 21.84 1.79 -1.04
N LEU A 141 22.34 2.94 -0.58
CA LEU A 141 23.77 3.23 -0.51
C LEU A 141 24.28 3.10 0.92
N TYR A 142 25.33 2.32 1.09
CA TYR A 142 26.06 2.13 2.34
C TYR A 142 27.49 2.66 2.15
N VAL A 143 28.06 3.21 3.22
CA VAL A 143 29.44 3.72 3.24
C VAL A 143 30.19 3.14 4.43
N ASP A 144 31.49 2.92 4.28
CA ASP A 144 32.41 2.48 5.35
C ASP A 144 31.89 1.28 6.17
N ASP A 145 31.27 0.32 5.49
CA ASP A 145 30.67 -0.90 6.08
C ASP A 145 29.59 -0.63 7.15
N GLY A 146 28.95 0.55 7.09
CA GLY A 146 27.79 0.90 7.89
C GLY A 146 26.64 -0.11 7.74
N LYS A 147 25.89 -0.29 8.83
CA LYS A 147 24.74 -1.20 8.86
C LYS A 147 23.48 -0.63 8.22
N ASP A 148 23.33 0.69 8.29
CA ASP A 148 22.16 1.41 7.80
C ASP A 148 22.52 2.13 6.49
N PRO A 149 21.59 2.21 5.52
CA PRO A 149 21.81 2.99 4.33
C PRO A 149 21.91 4.48 4.67
N VAL A 150 22.85 5.18 4.03
CA VAL A 150 23.02 6.64 4.17
C VAL A 150 22.23 7.42 3.12
N ALA A 151 21.76 6.73 2.08
CA ALA A 151 20.88 7.29 1.06
C ALA A 151 20.08 6.17 0.38
N GLU A 152 18.86 6.50 -0.02
CA GLU A 152 17.94 5.60 -0.72
C GLU A 152 17.37 6.31 -1.95
N SER A 153 16.98 5.57 -2.98
CA SER A 153 16.28 6.10 -4.16
C SER A 153 15.56 4.98 -4.90
N ASP A 154 14.53 5.31 -5.67
CA ASP A 154 13.75 4.31 -6.41
C ASP A 154 13.85 4.49 -7.93
N PRO A 155 15.03 4.21 -8.54
CA PRO A 155 15.23 4.47 -9.96
C PRO A 155 14.33 3.56 -10.81
N ALA A 156 13.67 4.18 -11.78
CA ALA A 156 12.94 3.46 -12.81
C ALA A 156 13.93 2.81 -13.80
N ASP A 157 13.56 1.63 -14.27
CA ASP A 157 14.36 0.83 -15.18
C ASP A 157 13.50 0.36 -16.36
N ILE A 158 13.80 0.88 -17.55
CA ILE A 158 13.06 0.60 -18.78
C ILE A 158 13.96 -0.18 -19.72
N TYR A 159 13.44 -1.25 -20.31
CA TYR A 159 14.13 -2.12 -21.26
C TYR A 159 13.49 -1.96 -22.64
N GLU A 160 14.17 -1.23 -23.53
CA GLU A 160 13.65 -0.90 -24.88
C GLU A 160 13.27 -2.14 -25.70
N HIS A 161 14.03 -3.23 -25.56
CA HIS A 161 13.75 -4.52 -26.20
C HIS A 161 13.26 -5.59 -25.21
N GLY A 162 12.92 -5.16 -24.00
CA GLY A 162 12.57 -6.04 -22.89
C GLY A 162 13.75 -6.77 -22.28
N LEU A 163 13.60 -7.18 -21.03
CA LEU A 163 14.45 -8.14 -20.35
C LEU A 163 13.77 -9.50 -20.38
N ASN A 164 14.07 -10.26 -21.44
CA ASN A 164 13.50 -11.60 -21.67
C ASN A 164 14.00 -12.61 -20.62
N PRO A 165 13.29 -13.74 -20.44
CA PRO A 165 13.74 -14.85 -19.60
C PRO A 165 15.18 -15.30 -19.94
N GLY A 166 16.01 -15.43 -18.91
CA GLY A 166 17.43 -15.80 -19.03
C GLY A 166 18.34 -14.69 -19.58
N ALA A 167 17.80 -13.54 -19.99
CA ALA A 167 18.59 -12.44 -20.52
C ALA A 167 19.31 -11.68 -19.41
N THR A 168 20.39 -11.00 -19.82
CA THR A 168 21.19 -10.12 -18.98
C THR A 168 21.31 -8.77 -19.66
N ALA A 169 21.29 -7.70 -18.87
CA ALA A 169 21.48 -6.33 -19.35
C ALA A 169 22.36 -5.53 -18.38
N ASP A 170 23.34 -4.82 -18.93
CA ASP A 170 24.12 -3.85 -18.17
C ASP A 170 23.35 -2.53 -18.08
N ARG A 171 23.21 -2.04 -16.85
CA ARG A 171 22.39 -0.87 -16.51
C ARG A 171 23.24 0.23 -15.89
N LYS A 172 22.85 1.46 -16.18
CA LYS A 172 23.39 2.67 -15.58
C LYS A 172 22.23 3.55 -15.11
N PHE A 173 22.20 3.87 -13.82
CA PHE A 173 21.21 4.73 -13.20
C PHE A 173 21.89 6.02 -12.74
N VAL A 174 21.45 7.17 -13.23
CA VAL A 174 21.88 8.47 -12.72
C VAL A 174 20.86 8.92 -11.68
N ILE A 175 21.28 8.96 -10.42
CA ILE A 175 20.39 9.21 -9.28
C ILE A 175 20.13 10.71 -9.16
N GLY A 176 18.85 11.07 -9.01
CA GLY A 176 18.44 12.46 -8.89
C GLY A 176 18.33 13.24 -10.21
N PHE A 177 18.26 12.56 -11.37
CA PHE A 177 18.02 13.21 -12.67
C PHE A 177 16.69 13.99 -12.73
N VAL A 178 15.72 13.69 -11.84
CA VAL A 178 14.44 14.40 -11.74
C VAL A 178 14.22 15.04 -10.35
N SER A 179 14.67 14.41 -9.27
CA SER A 179 14.37 14.81 -7.88
C SER A 179 15.54 15.45 -7.12
N GLY A 180 16.66 15.78 -7.77
CA GLY A 180 17.74 16.52 -7.12
C GLY A 180 18.21 15.86 -5.83
N ASP A 181 18.52 14.55 -5.89
CA ASP A 181 18.70 13.71 -4.71
C ASP A 181 20.01 14.05 -3.95
N THR A 182 19.95 15.11 -3.14
CA THR A 182 21.10 15.64 -2.39
C THR A 182 21.61 14.65 -1.34
N ALA A 183 20.75 13.74 -0.88
CA ALA A 183 21.11 12.65 0.02
C ALA A 183 22.27 11.79 -0.53
N TRP A 184 22.37 11.65 -1.86
CA TRP A 184 23.41 10.87 -2.53
C TRP A 184 24.71 11.63 -2.77
N LYS A 185 24.79 12.90 -2.36
CA LYS A 185 25.92 13.82 -2.60
C LYS A 185 26.55 14.35 -1.31
N THR A 186 26.20 13.81 -0.15
CA THR A 186 26.68 14.32 1.14
C THR A 186 28.21 14.23 1.28
N LEU A 187 28.79 15.05 2.15
CA LEU A 187 30.23 14.99 2.46
C LEU A 187 30.64 13.64 3.04
N ALA A 188 29.74 12.96 3.77
CA ALA A 188 29.99 11.62 4.28
C ALA A 188 30.24 10.63 3.13
N ILE A 189 29.41 10.68 2.08
CA ILE A 189 29.57 9.84 0.89
C ILE A 189 30.84 10.22 0.11
N GLN A 190 31.12 11.52 -0.04
CA GLN A 190 32.30 11.99 -0.78
C GLN A 190 33.62 11.60 -0.11
N ASN A 191 33.66 11.52 1.22
CA ASN A 191 34.84 11.19 2.00
C ASN A 191 34.91 9.72 2.43
N ALA A 192 33.92 8.91 2.05
CA ALA A 192 33.88 7.49 2.37
C ALA A 192 35.07 6.75 1.75
N LYS A 193 35.64 5.81 2.49
CA LYS A 193 36.72 4.93 2.00
C LYS A 193 36.17 3.81 1.14
N THR A 194 34.99 3.30 1.50
CA THR A 194 34.30 2.25 0.76
C THR A 194 32.83 2.61 0.57
N THR A 195 32.26 2.14 -0.53
CA THR A 195 30.84 2.26 -0.82
C THR A 195 30.30 0.90 -1.24
N ARG A 196 29.05 0.63 -0.88
CA ARG A 196 28.31 -0.55 -1.28
C ARG A 196 26.91 -0.12 -1.65
N VAL A 197 26.44 -0.54 -2.82
CA VAL A 197 25.07 -0.31 -3.25
C VAL A 197 24.32 -1.63 -3.33
N VAL A 198 23.09 -1.64 -2.85
CA VAL A 198 22.16 -2.77 -3.00
C VAL A 198 21.01 -2.30 -3.88
N LEU A 199 20.61 -3.14 -4.83
CA LEU A 199 19.46 -2.94 -5.69
C LEU A 199 18.49 -4.10 -5.47
N THR A 200 17.29 -3.78 -5.00
CA THR A 200 16.20 -4.74 -4.80
C THR A 200 15.06 -4.40 -5.74
N VAL A 201 14.50 -5.36 -6.46
CA VAL A 201 13.32 -5.10 -7.32
C VAL A 201 12.13 -4.73 -6.43
N ASP A 202 11.41 -3.66 -6.77
CA ASP A 202 10.05 -3.42 -6.28
C ASP A 202 9.07 -4.32 -7.04
N PRO A 203 8.51 -5.38 -6.42
CA PRO A 203 7.73 -6.37 -7.14
C PRO A 203 6.43 -5.82 -7.74
N ASP A 204 5.84 -4.80 -7.10
CA ASP A 204 4.57 -4.21 -7.52
C ASP A 204 4.74 -3.21 -8.67
N SER A 205 5.97 -3.00 -9.14
CA SER A 205 6.30 -2.13 -10.26
C SER A 205 6.58 -2.87 -11.58
N VAL A 206 6.71 -4.20 -11.55
CA VAL A 206 7.21 -4.98 -12.69
C VAL A 206 6.12 -5.15 -13.74
N LYS A 207 6.44 -4.76 -14.98
CA LYS A 207 5.49 -4.77 -16.10
C LYS A 207 5.89 -5.72 -17.23
N ASP A 208 4.89 -6.28 -17.87
CA ASP A 208 5.02 -7.05 -19.10
C ASP A 208 5.22 -6.15 -20.34
N PHE A 209 5.37 -6.76 -21.52
CA PHE A 209 5.55 -6.04 -22.78
C PHE A 209 4.28 -5.32 -23.27
N SER A 210 3.13 -5.59 -22.67
CA SER A 210 1.87 -4.85 -22.87
C SER A 210 1.67 -3.74 -21.83
N ASN A 211 2.67 -3.45 -21.00
CA ASN A 211 2.66 -2.43 -19.95
C ASN A 211 1.65 -2.72 -18.82
N HIS A 212 1.28 -3.99 -18.62
CA HIS A 212 0.49 -4.45 -17.48
C HIS A 212 1.38 -4.91 -16.33
N LEU A 213 0.94 -4.67 -15.10
CA LEU A 213 1.62 -5.18 -13.90
C LEU A 213 1.44 -6.70 -13.79
N TYR A 214 2.52 -7.41 -13.47
CA TYR A 214 2.42 -8.83 -13.13
C TYR A 214 1.74 -9.05 -11.78
N MET A 215 2.06 -8.18 -10.83
CA MET A 215 1.51 -8.13 -9.49
C MET A 215 0.67 -6.86 -9.40
N ASP A 216 -0.64 -7.01 -9.58
CA ASP A 216 -1.59 -5.91 -9.38
C ASP A 216 -2.34 -6.14 -8.05
N GLY A 217 -2.37 -5.10 -7.23
CA GLY A 217 -2.97 -5.11 -5.90
C GLY A 217 -2.14 -5.81 -4.80
N ALA A 218 -2.66 -5.77 -3.58
CA ALA A 218 -2.04 -6.35 -2.39
C ALA A 218 -2.97 -7.42 -1.76
N PRO A 219 -3.09 -8.62 -2.37
CA PRO A 219 -4.12 -9.59 -1.99
C PRO A 219 -3.96 -10.09 -0.55
N TYR A 220 -2.74 -10.17 -0.02
CA TYR A 220 -2.50 -10.52 1.39
C TYR A 220 -2.99 -9.44 2.37
N ALA A 221 -2.68 -8.17 2.10
CA ALA A 221 -3.15 -7.07 2.94
C ALA A 221 -4.67 -6.98 2.90
N GLU A 222 -5.25 -7.12 1.71
CA GLU A 222 -6.71 -7.14 1.52
C GLU A 222 -7.37 -8.33 2.24
N LEU A 223 -6.80 -9.53 2.10
CA LEU A 223 -7.29 -10.73 2.78
C LEU A 223 -7.27 -10.57 4.30
N SER A 224 -6.19 -10.01 4.86
CA SER A 224 -6.10 -9.73 6.30
C SER A 224 -7.18 -8.75 6.75
N ARG A 225 -7.27 -7.59 6.08
CA ARG A 225 -8.29 -6.56 6.40
C ARG A 225 -9.70 -7.13 6.37
N ARG A 226 -10.03 -7.93 5.35
CA ARG A 226 -11.38 -8.53 5.23
C ARG A 226 -11.65 -9.59 6.29
N ARG A 227 -10.66 -10.42 6.63
CA ARG A 227 -10.80 -11.42 7.71
C ARG A 227 -11.04 -10.74 9.05
N ASP A 228 -10.31 -9.67 9.33
CA ASP A 228 -10.48 -8.87 10.54
C ASP A 228 -11.87 -8.19 10.57
N ALA A 229 -12.31 -7.60 9.45
CA ALA A 229 -13.65 -7.03 9.33
C ALA A 229 -14.75 -8.07 9.59
N VAL A 230 -14.64 -9.28 9.03
CA VAL A 230 -15.61 -10.38 9.28
C VAL A 230 -15.58 -10.80 10.75
N LYS A 231 -14.40 -10.88 11.38
CA LYS A 231 -14.28 -11.21 12.81
C LYS A 231 -15.01 -10.17 13.67
N THR A 232 -14.78 -8.89 13.42
CA THR A 232 -15.45 -7.79 14.13
C THR A 232 -16.96 -7.81 13.86
N ALA A 233 -17.38 -7.94 12.60
CA ALA A 233 -18.79 -8.01 12.22
C ALA A 233 -19.55 -9.14 12.92
N ARG A 234 -18.92 -10.32 13.11
CA ARG A 234 -19.53 -11.43 13.88
C ARG A 234 -19.71 -11.10 15.36
N GLN A 235 -18.80 -10.36 15.96
CA GLN A 235 -18.94 -9.89 17.34
C GLN A 235 -20.05 -8.84 17.49
N LEU A 236 -20.29 -8.06 16.42
CA LEU A 236 -21.34 -7.06 16.34
C LEU A 236 -22.69 -7.63 15.84
N ALA A 237 -22.76 -8.90 15.41
CA ALA A 237 -24.01 -9.51 14.98
C ALA A 237 -25.01 -9.70 16.14
N SER A 238 -24.54 -9.68 17.40
CA SER A 238 -25.36 -9.71 18.61
C SER A 238 -25.54 -8.34 19.28
N TYR A 239 -25.12 -7.26 18.62
CA TYR A 239 -25.31 -5.89 19.11
C TYR A 239 -26.79 -5.54 19.21
#